data_AF-A0A0J1FM97-F1
#
_entry.id   AF-A0A0J1FM97-F1
#
_cell.length_a   1.000
_cell.length_b   1.000
_cell.length_c   1.000
_cell.angle_alpha   90.00
_cell.angle_beta   90.00
_cell.angle_gamma   90.00
#
_symmetry.space_group_name_H-M   'P 1'
#
loop_
_entity.id
_entity.type
_entity.pdbx_description
1 polymer ?
#
loop_
_entity_poly.entity_id
_entity_poly.type
_entity_poly.pdbx_seq_one_letter_code
_entity_poly.pdbx_strand_id
1 'polypeptide(L)'
;MDIDNKNIDLSNRSKELDDNIEDDGYEDWEDDYELISKGDYEGLKKLRQMIAKNNPEDIDAQWRLGEAYILCKEHEKAIDFFEPLYRANPDFEDIEYSILDALFALGKSERDFKWVTVPVILRLDKKTSDFCYDYLKGKRKARELDDVFCQLLVEGYLTFDEEELLNHLTKDGRFEFQIDTPIQSSLVSVKKRKINR
;
A
#
# COMPACT_ATOMS: atom_id res chain seq x y z
N MET A 1 -7.00 13.11 -36.52
CA MET A 1 -5.73 12.38 -36.51
C MET A 1 -5.89 11.32 -35.45
N ASP A 2 -5.94 10.11 -35.93
CA ASP A 2 -6.72 9.01 -35.37
C ASP A 2 -6.05 8.38 -34.16
N ILE A 3 -6.85 8.11 -33.13
CA ILE A 3 -6.47 7.25 -32.02
C ILE A 3 -6.78 5.84 -32.49
N ASP A 4 -5.77 5.17 -33.02
CA ASP A 4 -5.84 3.75 -33.36
C ASP A 4 -6.11 2.94 -32.10
N ASN A 5 -7.35 2.50 -31.98
CA ASN A 5 -7.82 1.58 -30.98
C ASN A 5 -7.28 0.18 -31.33
N LYS A 6 -6.03 -0.10 -30.94
CA LYS A 6 -5.48 -1.46 -31.00
C LYS A 6 -6.08 -2.26 -29.85
N ASN A 7 -7.16 -2.98 -30.15
CA ASN A 7 -7.62 -4.10 -29.34
C ASN A 7 -6.44 -5.05 -29.11
N ILE A 8 -5.98 -5.14 -27.86
CA ILE A 8 -5.00 -6.13 -27.44
C ILE A 8 -5.73 -7.47 -27.44
N ASP A 9 -5.55 -8.21 -28.53
CA ASP A 9 -6.07 -9.56 -28.68
C ASP A 9 -5.24 -10.53 -27.83
N LEU A 10 -5.63 -10.68 -26.56
CA LEU A 10 -5.06 -11.64 -25.61
C LEU A 10 -5.19 -13.11 -26.10
N SER A 11 -6.00 -13.40 -27.13
CA SER A 11 -6.18 -14.76 -27.63
C SER A 11 -5.00 -15.26 -28.47
N ASN A 12 -4.22 -14.35 -29.07
CA ASN A 12 -3.10 -14.72 -29.93
C ASN A 12 -1.76 -14.91 -29.20
N ARG A 13 -1.59 -14.37 -27.98
CA ARG A 13 -0.41 -14.69 -27.12
C ARG A 13 -0.51 -16.09 -26.47
N SER A 14 -1.68 -16.71 -26.46
CA SER A 14 -1.92 -18.01 -25.81
C SER A 14 -1.46 -19.24 -26.62
N LYS A 15 -0.79 -19.06 -27.78
CA LYS A 15 -0.44 -20.17 -28.69
C LYS A 15 1.05 -20.43 -28.91
N GLU A 16 1.94 -19.70 -28.25
CA GLU A 16 3.38 -19.97 -28.28
C GLU A 16 3.91 -20.18 -26.85
N LEU A 17 3.26 -21.06 -26.09
CA LEU A 17 3.86 -21.71 -24.92
C LEU A 17 4.60 -22.94 -25.42
N ASP A 18 5.70 -22.71 -26.14
CA ASP A 18 6.71 -23.73 -26.43
C ASP A 18 7.65 -23.83 -25.22
N ASP A 19 7.99 -25.07 -24.85
CA ASP A 19 8.73 -25.53 -23.66
C ASP A 19 10.19 -25.05 -23.56
N ASN A 20 10.47 -23.75 -23.68
CA ASN A 20 11.75 -23.14 -23.30
C ASN A 20 11.54 -21.65 -22.98
N ILE A 21 11.08 -21.36 -21.77
CA ILE A 21 11.29 -20.02 -21.20
C ILE A 21 12.74 -20.01 -20.72
N GLU A 22 13.64 -19.62 -21.63
CA GLU A 22 14.83 -18.90 -21.20
C GLU A 22 14.33 -17.69 -20.41
N ASP A 23 14.78 -17.61 -19.16
CA ASP A 23 14.68 -16.43 -18.30
C ASP A 23 15.31 -15.24 -19.03
N ASP A 24 14.52 -14.59 -19.88
CA ASP A 24 14.94 -13.48 -20.74
C ASP A 24 14.61 -12.12 -20.12
N GLY A 25 14.51 -12.02 -18.79
CA GLY A 25 14.61 -10.75 -18.07
C GLY A 25 13.62 -9.66 -18.48
N TYR A 26 12.53 -10.00 -19.19
CA TYR A 26 11.37 -9.14 -19.36
C TYR A 26 10.61 -9.14 -18.03
N GLU A 27 10.88 -8.14 -17.20
CA GLU A 27 10.36 -8.04 -15.84
C GLU A 27 8.82 -8.11 -15.84
N ASP A 28 8.24 -9.04 -15.07
CA ASP A 28 6.79 -9.22 -14.80
C ASP A 28 6.03 -7.92 -14.44
N TRP A 29 6.77 -6.84 -14.19
CA TRP A 29 6.32 -5.54 -13.74
C TRP A 29 5.94 -4.63 -14.92
N GLU A 30 6.43 -4.88 -16.13
CA GLU A 30 6.12 -4.03 -17.30
C GLU A 30 4.65 -4.16 -17.73
N ASP A 31 4.13 -5.39 -17.83
CA ASP A 31 2.74 -5.65 -18.21
C ASP A 31 1.76 -5.13 -17.13
N ASP A 32 2.09 -5.32 -15.85
CA ASP A 32 1.33 -4.78 -14.71
C ASP A 32 1.32 -3.24 -14.74
N TYR A 33 2.49 -2.61 -14.94
CA TYR A 33 2.63 -1.16 -15.01
C TYR A 33 1.83 -0.56 -16.17
N GLU A 34 1.86 -1.17 -17.35
CA GLU A 34 1.10 -0.71 -18.50
C GLU A 34 -0.41 -0.71 -18.20
N LEU A 35 -0.94 -1.79 -17.64
CA LEU A 35 -2.35 -1.92 -17.32
C LEU A 35 -2.77 -0.96 -16.20
N ILE A 36 -1.96 -0.81 -15.15
CA ILE A 36 -2.20 0.16 -14.07
C ILE A 36 -2.19 1.59 -14.60
N SER A 37 -1.21 1.95 -15.44
CA SER A 37 -1.11 3.31 -16.01
C SER A 37 -2.31 3.70 -16.87
N LYS A 38 -2.95 2.71 -17.51
CA LYS A 38 -4.18 2.87 -18.31
C LYS A 38 -5.44 2.79 -17.46
N GLY A 39 -5.33 2.39 -16.19
CA GLY A 39 -6.47 2.08 -15.31
C GLY A 39 -7.28 0.86 -15.76
N ASP A 40 -6.70 -0.04 -16.55
CA ASP A 40 -7.35 -1.28 -17.00
C ASP A 40 -7.22 -2.37 -15.93
N TYR A 41 -7.95 -2.20 -14.83
CA TYR A 41 -7.94 -3.15 -13.72
C TYR A 41 -8.58 -4.50 -14.08
N GLU A 42 -9.51 -4.53 -15.03
CA GLU A 42 -10.08 -5.78 -15.54
C GLU A 42 -9.06 -6.59 -16.35
N GLY A 43 -8.26 -5.92 -17.19
CA GLY A 43 -7.10 -6.50 -17.87
C GLY A 43 -6.06 -7.00 -16.89
N LEU A 44 -5.69 -6.17 -15.90
CA LEU A 44 -4.75 -6.51 -14.83
C LEU A 44 -5.18 -7.76 -14.07
N LYS A 45 -6.45 -7.84 -13.68
CA LYS A 45 -7.03 -9.00 -13.00
C LYS A 45 -6.92 -10.25 -13.86
N LYS A 46 -7.21 -10.19 -15.16
CA LYS A 46 -7.08 -11.37 -16.06
C LYS A 46 -5.64 -11.83 -16.19
N LEU A 47 -4.69 -10.91 -16.33
CA LEU A 47 -3.27 -11.21 -16.39
C LEU A 47 -2.81 -11.91 -15.10
N ARG A 48 -3.08 -11.29 -13.95
CA ARG A 48 -2.69 -11.85 -12.64
C ARG A 48 -3.41 -13.15 -12.32
N GLN A 49 -4.65 -13.36 -12.79
CA GLN A 49 -5.33 -14.66 -12.70
C GLN A 49 -4.59 -15.77 -13.46
N MET A 50 -4.08 -15.46 -14.66
CA MET A 50 -3.30 -16.42 -15.45
C MET A 50 -1.98 -16.75 -14.74
N ILE A 51 -1.26 -15.74 -14.24
CA ILE A 51 0.02 -15.91 -13.53
C ILE A 51 -0.19 -16.74 -12.24
N ALA A 52 -1.16 -16.36 -11.41
CA ALA A 52 -1.47 -17.06 -10.17
C ALA A 52 -1.92 -18.51 -10.40
N LYS A 53 -2.59 -18.81 -11.53
CA LYS A 53 -2.97 -20.17 -11.90
C LYS A 53 -1.77 -21.04 -12.26
N ASN A 54 -0.77 -20.46 -12.92
CA ASN A 54 0.45 -21.17 -13.31
C ASN A 54 1.42 -21.31 -12.12
N ASN A 55 1.34 -20.41 -11.14
CA ASN A 55 2.18 -20.38 -9.94
C ASN A 55 1.32 -20.47 -8.66
N PRO A 56 0.64 -21.60 -8.39
CA PRO A 56 -0.30 -21.71 -7.27
C PRO A 56 0.36 -21.67 -5.89
N GLU A 57 1.66 -21.97 -5.79
CA GLU A 57 2.44 -21.95 -4.55
C GLU A 57 3.19 -20.63 -4.33
N ASP A 58 3.21 -19.76 -5.35
CA ASP A 58 3.84 -18.44 -5.27
C ASP A 58 2.89 -17.47 -4.57
N ILE A 59 3.22 -17.13 -3.33
CA ILE A 59 2.40 -16.26 -2.50
C ILE A 59 2.33 -14.82 -3.04
N ASP A 60 3.39 -14.33 -3.70
CA ASP A 60 3.41 -13.00 -4.31
C ASP A 60 2.46 -12.97 -5.52
N ALA A 61 2.47 -14.02 -6.35
CA ALA A 61 1.54 -14.16 -7.46
C ALA A 61 0.08 -14.26 -6.98
N GLN A 62 -0.18 -15.02 -5.92
CA GLN A 62 -1.52 -15.08 -5.31
C GLN A 62 -1.91 -13.71 -4.75
N TRP A 63 -1.02 -13.04 -4.02
CA TRP A 63 -1.30 -11.74 -3.41
C TRP A 63 -1.64 -10.69 -4.46
N ARG A 64 -0.84 -10.61 -5.54
CA ARG A 64 -1.11 -9.71 -6.68
C ARG A 64 -2.51 -9.92 -7.27
N LEU A 65 -2.97 -11.16 -7.39
CA LEU A 65 -4.35 -11.44 -7.83
C LEU A 65 -5.39 -10.88 -6.84
N GLY A 66 -5.17 -11.04 -5.54
CA GLY A 66 -6.03 -10.44 -4.52
C GLY A 66 -6.08 -8.91 -4.61
N GLU A 67 -4.93 -8.27 -4.80
CA GLU A 67 -4.83 -6.81 -5.06
C GLU A 67 -5.62 -6.38 -6.30
N ALA A 68 -5.61 -7.20 -7.36
CA ALA A 68 -6.40 -6.91 -8.55
C ALA A 68 -7.92 -6.95 -8.28
N TYR A 69 -8.40 -7.80 -7.36
CA TYR A 69 -9.79 -7.74 -6.91
C TYR A 69 -10.10 -6.42 -6.19
N ILE A 70 -9.17 -5.92 -5.35
CA ILE A 70 -9.32 -4.62 -4.67
C ILE A 70 -9.40 -3.48 -5.68
N LEU A 71 -8.50 -3.45 -6.67
CA LEU A 71 -8.50 -2.43 -7.73
C LEU A 71 -9.77 -2.47 -8.60
N CYS A 72 -10.33 -3.66 -8.82
CA CYS A 72 -11.64 -3.85 -9.45
C CYS A 72 -12.83 -3.49 -8.54
N LYS A 73 -12.59 -3.03 -7.31
CA LYS A 73 -13.61 -2.77 -6.27
C LYS A 73 -14.42 -4.00 -5.87
N GLU A 74 -13.89 -5.20 -6.12
CA GLU A 74 -14.45 -6.48 -5.69
C GLU A 74 -13.98 -6.80 -4.26
N HIS A 75 -14.21 -5.89 -3.31
CA HIS A 75 -13.62 -5.95 -1.97
C HIS A 75 -14.04 -7.17 -1.15
N GLU A 76 -15.32 -7.59 -1.20
CA GLU A 76 -15.75 -8.81 -0.52
C GLU A 76 -15.03 -10.04 -1.07
N LYS A 77 -14.86 -10.11 -2.38
CA LYS A 77 -14.18 -11.23 -3.04
C LYS A 77 -12.67 -11.22 -2.74
N ALA A 78 -12.06 -10.04 -2.64
CA ALA A 78 -10.68 -9.92 -2.19
C ALA A 78 -10.52 -10.51 -0.79
N ILE A 79 -11.40 -10.17 0.16
CA ILE A 79 -11.38 -10.73 1.52
C ILE A 79 -11.56 -12.25 1.50
N ASP A 80 -12.55 -12.76 0.77
CA ASP A 80 -12.80 -14.21 0.67
C ASP A 80 -11.61 -14.97 0.05
N PHE A 81 -10.94 -14.34 -0.92
CA PHE A 81 -9.76 -14.89 -1.59
C PHE A 81 -8.52 -14.85 -0.68
N PHE A 82 -8.32 -13.75 0.05
CA PHE A 82 -7.19 -13.58 0.95
C PHE A 82 -7.30 -14.39 2.24
N GLU A 83 -8.51 -14.67 2.75
CA GLU A 83 -8.68 -15.40 4.01
C GLU A 83 -7.87 -16.71 4.07
N PRO A 84 -7.98 -17.66 3.12
CA PRO A 84 -7.18 -18.89 3.18
C PRO A 84 -5.67 -18.63 3.04
N LEU A 85 -5.26 -17.63 2.26
CA LEU A 85 -3.84 -17.28 2.08
C LEU A 85 -3.25 -16.72 3.39
N TYR A 86 -3.98 -15.85 4.08
CA TYR A 86 -3.62 -15.33 5.40
C TYR A 86 -3.52 -16.45 6.45
N ARG A 87 -4.44 -17.43 6.43
CA ARG A 87 -4.36 -18.58 7.36
C ARG A 87 -3.12 -19.43 7.14
N ALA A 88 -2.70 -19.59 5.88
CA ALA A 88 -1.53 -20.37 5.52
C ALA A 88 -0.22 -19.60 5.78
N ASN A 89 -0.24 -18.28 5.59
CA ASN A 89 0.93 -17.41 5.69
C ASN A 89 0.62 -16.19 6.60
N PRO A 90 0.40 -16.40 7.91
CA PRO A 90 -0.01 -15.32 8.81
C PRO A 90 1.07 -14.25 9.01
N ASP A 91 2.33 -14.55 8.67
CA ASP A 91 3.47 -13.64 8.78
C ASP A 91 3.72 -12.83 7.49
N PHE A 92 2.90 -13.01 6.45
CA PHE A 92 3.00 -12.25 5.20
C PHE A 92 2.13 -10.99 5.30
N GLU A 93 2.73 -9.90 5.79
CA GLU A 93 2.07 -8.64 6.17
C GLU A 93 1.27 -8.00 5.03
N ASP A 94 1.71 -8.16 3.78
CA ASP A 94 1.01 -7.58 2.62
C ASP A 94 -0.44 -8.09 2.49
N ILE A 95 -0.71 -9.37 2.81
CA ILE A 95 -2.07 -9.90 2.82
C ILE A 95 -2.90 -9.31 3.96
N GLU A 96 -2.30 -9.11 5.14
CA GLU A 96 -2.97 -8.46 6.27
C GLU A 96 -3.42 -7.05 5.90
N TYR A 97 -2.54 -6.28 5.25
CA TYR A 97 -2.83 -4.92 4.81
C TYR A 97 -3.88 -4.88 3.70
N SER A 98 -3.81 -5.78 2.70
CA SER A 98 -4.83 -5.88 1.66
C SER A 98 -6.23 -6.22 2.22
N ILE A 99 -6.30 -7.08 3.24
CA ILE A 99 -7.58 -7.36 3.91
C ILE A 99 -8.09 -6.10 4.63
N LEU A 100 -7.23 -5.34 5.31
CA LEU A 100 -7.60 -4.09 5.97
C LEU A 100 -8.10 -3.04 4.97
N ASP A 101 -7.41 -2.88 3.82
CA ASP A 101 -7.83 -2.00 2.74
C ASP A 101 -9.24 -2.36 2.23
N ALA A 102 -9.48 -3.64 1.97
CA ALA A 102 -10.78 -4.13 1.52
C ALA A 102 -11.87 -3.93 2.58
N LEU A 103 -11.57 -4.17 3.87
CA LEU A 103 -12.51 -3.92 4.96
C LEU A 103 -12.88 -2.44 5.06
N PHE A 104 -11.91 -1.54 5.05
CA PHE A 104 -12.15 -0.11 5.16
C PHE A 104 -12.84 0.47 3.93
N ALA A 105 -12.53 -0.03 2.73
CA ALA A 105 -13.27 0.33 1.51
C ALA A 105 -14.77 -0.06 1.58
N LEU A 106 -15.09 -1.14 2.30
CA LEU A 106 -16.47 -1.56 2.58
C LEU A 106 -17.13 -0.82 3.75
N GLY A 107 -16.43 0.11 4.41
CA GLY A 107 -16.90 0.77 5.63
C GLY A 107 -16.99 -0.17 6.83
N LYS A 108 -16.33 -1.33 6.76
CA LYS A 108 -16.18 -2.26 7.88
C LYS A 108 -15.00 -1.83 8.75
N SER A 109 -14.90 -2.44 9.92
CA SER A 109 -13.79 -2.26 10.84
C SER A 109 -12.83 -3.45 10.78
N GLU A 110 -11.65 -3.26 11.35
CA GLU A 110 -10.68 -4.35 11.57
C GLU A 110 -11.29 -5.50 12.39
N ARG A 111 -12.37 -5.29 13.14
CA ARG A 111 -13.00 -6.35 13.95
C ARG A 111 -13.89 -7.27 13.14
N ASP A 112 -14.20 -6.90 11.90
CA ASP A 112 -15.08 -7.67 11.01
C ASP A 112 -14.35 -8.82 10.29
N PHE A 113 -13.05 -8.98 10.54
CA PHE A 113 -12.25 -10.14 10.14
C PHE A 113 -11.71 -10.87 11.37
N LYS A 114 -11.64 -12.20 11.27
CA LYS A 114 -11.12 -13.05 12.34
C LYS A 114 -9.60 -13.13 12.20
N TRP A 115 -8.85 -12.26 12.85
CA TRP A 115 -7.38 -12.30 12.76
C TRP A 115 -6.77 -13.46 13.55
N VAL A 116 -5.61 -13.94 13.11
CA VAL A 116 -4.76 -14.85 13.91
C VAL A 116 -4.07 -14.04 15.00
N THR A 117 -3.50 -12.90 14.60
CA THR A 117 -2.92 -11.88 15.48
C THR A 117 -3.61 -10.56 15.18
N VAL A 118 -4.02 -9.83 16.22
CA VAL A 118 -4.71 -8.54 16.00
C VAL A 118 -3.74 -7.55 15.35
N PRO A 119 -4.07 -6.99 14.17
CA PRO A 119 -3.19 -6.05 13.46
C PRO A 119 -2.95 -4.79 14.30
N VAL A 120 -1.75 -4.23 14.20
CA VAL A 120 -1.42 -2.94 14.79
C VAL A 120 -1.89 -1.85 13.82
N ILE A 121 -2.88 -1.07 14.25
CA ILE A 121 -3.51 -0.05 13.41
C ILE A 121 -3.27 1.33 14.04
N LEU A 122 -2.58 2.19 13.32
CA LEU A 122 -2.28 3.54 13.73
C LEU A 122 -3.35 4.49 13.19
N ARG A 123 -3.84 5.34 14.09
CA ARG A 123 -4.85 6.37 13.80
C ARG A 123 -4.31 7.73 14.21
N LEU A 124 -4.85 8.81 13.63
CA LEU A 124 -4.47 10.17 14.03
C LEU A 124 -5.04 10.50 15.42
N ASP A 125 -4.24 10.24 16.44
CA ASP A 125 -4.57 10.53 17.83
C ASP A 125 -3.35 11.09 18.60
N LYS A 126 -3.48 11.21 19.92
CA LYS A 126 -2.40 11.69 20.78
C LYS A 126 -1.19 10.77 20.76
N LYS A 127 -1.36 9.45 20.67
CA LYS A 127 -0.24 8.48 20.67
C LYS A 127 0.60 8.65 19.41
N THR A 128 -0.05 8.82 18.26
CA THR A 128 0.64 9.12 16.99
C THR A 128 1.44 10.43 17.09
N SER A 129 0.87 11.50 17.64
CA SER A 129 1.63 12.73 17.87
C SER A 129 2.79 12.54 18.85
N ASP A 130 2.60 11.77 19.92
CA ASP A 130 3.64 11.50 20.91
C ASP A 130 4.79 10.68 20.31
N PHE A 131 4.49 9.71 19.45
CA PHE A 131 5.49 8.97 18.69
C PHE A 131 6.33 9.91 17.80
N CYS A 132 5.68 10.75 16.99
CA CYS A 132 6.36 11.73 16.15
C CYS A 132 7.23 12.69 16.97
N TYR A 133 6.72 13.14 18.12
CA TYR A 133 7.47 14.00 19.05
C TYR A 133 8.72 13.28 19.57
N ASP A 134 8.59 12.02 19.99
CA ASP A 134 9.66 11.24 20.58
C ASP A 134 10.77 10.92 19.56
N TYR A 135 10.39 10.65 18.32
CA TYR A 135 11.33 10.51 17.21
C TYR A 135 12.13 11.80 16.94
N LEU A 136 11.47 12.96 17.02
CA LEU A 136 12.03 14.26 16.63
C LEU A 136 12.77 15.00 17.77
N LYS A 137 12.39 14.84 19.04
CA LYS A 137 12.84 15.67 20.18
C LYS A 137 14.36 15.67 20.43
N GLY A 138 15.10 14.70 19.90
CA GLY A 138 16.56 14.62 19.99
C GLY A 138 17.31 14.99 18.70
N LYS A 139 16.61 15.29 17.61
CA LYS A 139 17.24 15.54 16.30
C LYS A 139 17.76 16.98 16.24
N ARG A 140 19.01 17.13 15.75
CA ARG A 140 19.67 18.44 15.63
C ARG A 140 19.12 19.29 14.49
N LYS A 141 18.67 18.63 13.41
CA LYS A 141 18.08 19.21 12.22
C LYS A 141 16.64 18.72 12.09
N ALA A 142 15.81 19.49 11.38
CA ALA A 142 14.50 19.02 10.94
C ALA A 142 14.64 17.76 10.06
N ARG A 143 13.58 16.97 10.00
CA ARG A 143 13.46 15.78 9.15
C ARG A 143 12.40 16.03 8.09
N GLU A 144 12.48 15.32 6.99
CA GLU A 144 11.40 15.33 6.00
C GLU A 144 10.13 14.73 6.63
N LEU A 145 8.96 15.12 6.12
CA LEU A 145 7.71 14.55 6.56
C LEU A 145 7.68 13.05 6.24
N ASP A 146 8.18 12.69 5.06
CA ASP A 146 8.35 11.32 4.60
C ASP A 146 9.19 10.49 5.58
N ASP A 147 10.30 11.03 6.09
CA ASP A 147 11.13 10.38 7.12
C ASP A 147 10.32 10.02 8.37
N VAL A 148 9.35 10.86 8.76
CA VAL A 148 8.51 10.63 9.96
C VAL A 148 7.41 9.63 9.62
N PHE A 149 6.79 9.77 8.45
CA PHE A 149 5.75 8.87 7.96
C PHE A 149 6.27 7.44 7.81
N CYS A 150 7.48 7.27 7.25
CA CYS A 150 8.17 5.99 7.17
C CYS A 150 8.41 5.35 8.54
N GLN A 151 8.66 6.12 9.61
CA GLN A 151 8.77 5.53 10.95
C GLN A 151 7.43 5.00 11.45
N LEU A 152 6.31 5.63 11.09
CA LEU A 152 4.98 5.16 11.47
C LEU A 152 4.61 3.89 10.68
N LEU A 153 4.97 3.81 9.39
CA LEU A 153 4.73 2.62 8.56
C LEU A 153 5.37 1.35 9.12
N VAL A 154 6.53 1.48 9.78
CA VAL A 154 7.23 0.36 10.44
C VAL A 154 6.49 -0.14 11.69
N GLU A 155 5.64 0.68 12.31
CA GLU A 155 4.93 0.31 13.53
C GLU A 155 3.59 -0.40 13.26
N GLY A 156 3.04 -0.28 12.05
CA GLY A 156 1.81 -0.96 11.63
C GLY A 156 1.04 -0.24 10.54
N TYR A 157 -0.18 -0.71 10.29
CA TYR A 157 -1.06 -0.18 9.24
C TYR A 157 -1.53 1.24 9.57
N LEU A 158 -1.31 2.17 8.64
CA LEU A 158 -1.74 3.57 8.79
C LEU A 158 -3.13 3.77 8.19
N THR A 159 -4.07 4.31 8.95
CA THR A 159 -5.39 4.68 8.42
C THR A 159 -5.43 6.12 7.92
N PHE A 160 -4.28 6.67 7.56
CA PHE A 160 -4.11 8.05 7.16
C PHE A 160 -2.91 8.20 6.24
N ASP A 161 -2.96 9.20 5.38
CA ASP A 161 -1.84 9.56 4.50
C ASP A 161 -0.95 10.68 5.10
N GLU A 162 0.08 11.07 4.35
CA GLU A 162 1.01 12.13 4.76
C GLU A 162 0.36 13.51 4.88
N GLU A 163 -0.64 13.80 4.03
CA GLU A 163 -1.35 15.08 4.08
C GLU A 163 -2.17 15.19 5.37
N GLU A 164 -2.88 14.12 5.71
CA GLU A 164 -3.64 14.02 6.94
C GLU A 164 -2.72 14.06 8.18
N LEU A 165 -1.56 13.40 8.13
CA LEU A 165 -0.54 13.47 9.18
C LEU A 165 -0.02 14.90 9.36
N LEU A 166 0.35 15.57 8.28
CA LEU A 166 0.81 16.97 8.30
C LEU A 166 -0.25 17.88 8.94
N ASN A 167 -1.50 17.74 8.50
CA ASN A 167 -2.64 18.50 9.01
C ASN A 167 -2.88 18.23 10.50
N HIS A 168 -2.72 16.99 10.96
CA HIS A 168 -2.83 16.60 12.36
C HIS A 168 -1.73 17.21 13.23
N LEU A 169 -0.47 17.02 12.84
CA LEU A 169 0.69 17.51 13.59
C LEU A 169 0.77 19.04 13.62
N THR A 170 0.29 19.72 12.58
CA THR A 170 0.18 21.19 12.56
C THR A 170 -0.76 21.69 13.67
N LYS A 171 -1.81 20.94 14.02
CA LYS A 171 -2.77 21.30 15.07
C LYS A 171 -2.29 21.00 16.49
N ASP A 172 -1.36 20.06 16.66
CA ASP A 172 -0.83 19.63 17.97
C ASP A 172 -0.03 20.76 18.68
N GLY A 173 0.57 21.66 17.91
CA GLY A 173 1.23 22.86 18.42
C GLY A 173 2.64 22.64 18.97
N ARG A 174 3.10 21.39 19.18
CA ARG A 174 4.49 21.05 19.54
C ARG A 174 5.47 21.06 18.36
N PHE A 175 4.96 21.05 17.14
CA PHE A 175 5.75 20.92 15.91
C PHE A 175 5.88 22.26 15.17
N GLU A 176 7.00 22.42 14.46
CA GLU A 176 7.29 23.50 13.52
C GLU A 176 7.53 22.88 12.13
N PHE A 177 6.95 23.50 11.10
CA PHE A 177 7.01 23.03 9.73
C PHE A 177 7.56 24.09 8.77
N GLN A 178 8.32 23.63 7.78
CA GLN A 178 8.59 24.35 6.54
C GLN A 178 7.93 23.54 5.41
N ILE A 179 6.78 24.02 4.93
CA ILE A 179 5.98 23.32 3.92
C ILE A 179 6.65 23.44 2.55
N ASP A 180 6.72 22.33 1.82
CA ASP A 180 7.25 22.24 0.45
C ASP A 180 6.30 21.48 -0.48
N THR A 181 6.58 21.50 -1.77
CA THR A 181 5.89 20.72 -2.80
C THR A 181 6.92 19.86 -3.55
N PRO A 182 6.84 18.52 -3.47
CA PRO A 182 5.75 17.72 -2.89
C PRO A 182 5.75 17.71 -1.35
N ILE A 183 4.60 17.45 -0.72
CA ILE A 183 4.42 17.60 0.75
C ILE A 183 5.37 16.72 1.57
N GLN A 184 5.77 15.58 1.01
CA GLN A 184 6.77 14.64 1.52
C GLN A 184 8.06 15.36 1.94
N SER A 185 8.50 16.32 1.13
CA SER A 185 9.72 17.09 1.32
C SER A 185 9.58 18.21 2.36
N SER A 186 8.39 18.41 2.93
CA SER A 186 8.17 19.38 4.00
C SER A 186 9.02 19.03 5.21
N LEU A 187 9.73 20.00 5.77
CA LEU A 187 10.59 19.77 6.92
C LEU A 187 9.82 19.96 8.23
N VAL A 188 9.94 19.00 9.14
CA VAL A 188 9.32 19.00 10.46
C VAL A 188 10.35 18.92 11.59
N SER A 189 10.12 19.67 12.65
CA SER A 189 10.91 19.61 13.89
C SER A 189 10.07 19.91 15.13
N VAL A 190 10.60 19.60 16.31
CA VAL A 190 9.96 19.94 17.58
C VAL A 190 10.32 21.38 17.98
N LYS A 191 9.31 22.15 18.40
CA LYS A 191 9.50 23.49 18.96
C LYS A 191 10.47 23.48 20.12
N LYS A 192 11.49 24.33 20.07
CA LYS A 192 12.38 24.55 21.22
C LYS A 192 11.57 25.24 22.31
N ARG A 193 11.51 24.64 23.51
CA ARG A 193 10.97 25.34 24.69
C ARG A 193 11.79 26.63 24.88
N LYS A 194 11.13 27.79 24.81
CA LYS A 194 11.74 29.06 25.26
C LYS A 194 12.03 28.92 26.75
N ILE A 195 13.26 28.62 27.09
CA ILE A 195 13.75 28.78 28.46
C ILE A 195 13.85 30.30 28.65
N ASN A 196 12.82 30.92 29.24
CA ASN A 196 12.95 32.27 29.75
C ASN A 196 14.02 32.22 30.84
N ARG A 197 15.19 32.78 30.54
CA ARG A 197 16.24 33.05 31.51
C ARG A 197 15.91 34.31 32.29
#